data_AF-A0A4Y9QEW8-F1
#
_entry.id   AF-A0A4Y9QEW8-F1
#
_cell.length_a   1.000
_cell.length_b   1.000
_cell.length_c   1.000
_cell.angle_alpha   90.00
_cell.angle_beta   90.00
_cell.angle_gamma   90.00
#
_symmetry.space_group_name_H-M   'P 1'
#
loop_
_entity.id
_entity.type
_entity.pdbx_description
1 polymer ?
#
loop_
_entity_poly.entity_id
_entity_poly.type
_entity_poly.pdbx_seq_one_letter_code
_entity_poly.pdbx_strand_id
1 'polypeptide(L)'
;MSTFKRAIRRRLPARDLCSSALADPMATMPHGRPPCESHRTRELAKAAGQRVVDVDADSLSTGLLEKRSGVITSVQLYVMSEPTETERRICRFPGCQRPAAASQAGAGRPPEYCDNSGHNRTAAWHARRRLRTEQSGHAAGVEQRPVDAARQRASELHGQVAGMVEHLGQQLQGLLEELRTVADPEAAELQIEAVTSQAAEQVATAEARASRAEQAQRRAEAERAEADAAAEEASSLSEQLRAGLDESGQRLAEANAERDRVIAELAGARAIVEAEREQSSARLVDLAEKLTVTEARLVEAHADRDAATQRAEAALVAQSEAEERSRNAVERIDAESQRAARAEDAVEPLRRDLVQAERRATDLREEVGDLRGKLATMTAQRDASVHDAEREKAHGQQRVDDLRARHEEENRRLRAESVELRGDLSAAREDASVQRSRADRAEARLDSAAIAHKTRRPQSPPGRGRRQGESTNPGPDETGA
;
A
#
# COMPACT_ATOMS: atom_id res chain seq x y z
N MET A 1 44.05 0.37 27.18
CA MET A 1 42.67 -0.04 26.77
C MET A 1 42.40 0.60 25.42
N SER A 2 42.77 -0.06 24.33
CA SER A 2 42.01 -1.10 23.62
C SER A 2 41.07 -0.49 22.56
N THR A 3 41.57 -0.55 21.33
CA THR A 3 40.94 -0.16 20.06
C THR A 3 39.61 -0.85 19.80
N PHE A 4 38.66 -0.15 19.17
CA PHE A 4 37.58 -0.79 18.41
C PHE A 4 37.25 -0.05 17.09
N LYS A 5 38.14 -0.17 16.10
CA LYS A 5 37.81 0.09 14.69
C LYS A 5 37.03 -1.12 14.16
N ARG A 6 35.73 -0.98 13.87
CA ARG A 6 34.96 -2.03 13.19
C ARG A 6 34.68 -1.64 11.75
N ALA A 7 35.47 -2.19 10.82
CA ALA A 7 35.24 -2.06 9.39
C ALA A 7 34.15 -3.04 8.95
N ILE A 8 33.19 -2.57 8.14
CA ILE A 8 32.27 -3.45 7.41
C ILE A 8 32.51 -3.25 5.91
N ARG A 9 33.31 -4.17 5.34
CA ARG A 9 33.34 -4.47 3.90
C ARG A 9 32.32 -5.57 3.61
N ARG A 10 31.68 -5.51 2.42
CA ARG A 10 30.81 -6.48 1.71
C ARG A 10 29.46 -5.81 1.39
N ARG A 11 28.84 -6.02 0.23
CA ARG A 11 29.25 -6.65 -1.04
C ARG A 11 28.26 -6.16 -2.10
N LEU A 12 28.72 -5.78 -3.30
CA LEU A 12 27.85 -5.80 -4.48
C LEU A 12 27.55 -7.26 -4.85
N PRO A 13 26.38 -7.52 -5.45
CA PRO A 13 26.40 -8.10 -6.78
C PRO A 13 25.52 -7.34 -7.77
N ALA A 14 26.03 -7.16 -8.99
CA ALA A 14 25.19 -6.90 -10.14
C ALA A 14 24.49 -8.20 -10.58
N ARG A 15 23.26 -8.10 -11.09
CA ARG A 15 22.64 -9.09 -11.98
C ARG A 15 21.53 -8.46 -12.83
N ASP A 16 21.65 -8.72 -14.13
CA ASP A 16 20.63 -9.22 -15.07
C ASP A 16 19.34 -8.37 -15.21
N LEU A 17 19.10 -7.62 -16.29
CA LEU A 17 18.95 -8.04 -17.71
C LEU A 17 17.95 -9.19 -17.93
N CYS A 18 16.66 -8.86 -17.85
CA CYS A 18 15.57 -9.44 -18.64
C CYS A 18 14.67 -8.27 -19.08
N SER A 19 14.45 -7.97 -20.35
CA SER A 19 13.90 -8.80 -21.43
C SER A 19 12.43 -9.13 -21.22
N SER A 20 11.57 -8.22 -21.67
CA SER A 20 10.12 -8.43 -21.88
C SER A 20 9.62 -7.50 -23.00
N ALA A 21 10.03 -7.81 -24.23
CA ALA A 21 9.47 -7.22 -25.43
C ALA A 21 8.32 -8.10 -25.95
N LEU A 22 7.09 -7.76 -25.56
CA LEU A 22 5.82 -8.23 -26.17
C LEU A 22 4.86 -7.03 -26.10
N ALA A 23 4.63 -6.33 -27.21
CA ALA A 23 3.61 -6.64 -28.22
C ALA A 23 2.25 -5.98 -27.89
N ASP A 24 2.09 -4.76 -28.42
CA ASP A 24 0.79 -4.19 -28.82
C ASP A 24 0.00 -5.22 -29.66
N PRO A 25 -1.35 -5.28 -29.54
CA PRO A 25 -2.13 -4.36 -30.39
C PRO A 25 -3.49 -3.87 -29.84
N MET A 26 -3.88 -2.69 -30.34
CA MET A 26 -5.25 -2.31 -30.71
C MET A 26 -6.34 -2.34 -29.62
N ALA A 27 -6.55 -1.20 -28.97
CA ALA A 27 -7.83 -0.84 -28.35
C ALA A 27 -8.29 0.56 -28.82
N THR A 28 -9.32 0.55 -29.67
CA THR A 28 -10.03 1.69 -30.27
C THR A 28 -10.40 2.81 -29.29
N MET A 29 -10.06 4.06 -29.64
CA MET A 29 -10.70 5.25 -29.07
C MET A 29 -12.08 5.51 -29.69
N PRO A 30 -13.12 5.83 -28.90
CA PRO A 30 -14.35 6.42 -29.42
C PRO A 30 -14.22 7.94 -29.55
N HIS A 31 -14.57 8.48 -30.73
CA HIS A 31 -14.66 9.92 -30.95
C HIS A 31 -15.87 10.52 -30.21
N GLY A 32 -15.66 11.60 -29.45
CA GLY A 32 -16.71 12.37 -28.79
C GLY A 32 -16.45 13.88 -28.85
N ARG A 33 -16.72 14.51 -30.00
CA ARG A 33 -16.83 15.98 -30.12
C ARG A 33 -18.30 16.40 -30.01
N PRO A 34 -18.69 17.28 -29.07
CA PRO A 34 -19.83 18.16 -29.25
C PRO A 34 -19.44 19.43 -30.03
N PRO A 35 -20.40 20.15 -30.66
CA PRO A 35 -20.12 21.21 -31.61
C PRO A 35 -19.88 22.58 -30.97
N CYS A 36 -19.36 23.51 -31.77
CA CYS A 36 -19.30 24.92 -31.45
C CYS A 36 -20.71 25.53 -31.39
N GLU A 37 -20.95 26.39 -30.41
CA GLU A 37 -21.99 27.41 -30.49
C GLU A 37 -21.41 28.79 -30.12
N SER A 38 -22.02 29.83 -30.67
CA SER A 38 -21.38 31.13 -30.90
C SER A 38 -22.11 32.30 -30.25
N HIS A 39 -21.36 33.40 -30.09
CA HIS A 39 -21.81 34.79 -29.88
C HIS A 39 -22.15 35.29 -28.46
N ARG A 40 -21.79 36.57 -28.28
CA ARG A 40 -21.96 37.48 -27.13
C ARG A 40 -21.01 37.19 -25.95
N THR A 41 -20.34 38.18 -25.34
CA THR A 41 -20.49 39.66 -25.44
C THR A 41 -19.22 40.39 -25.87
N ARG A 42 -19.45 41.61 -26.37
CA ARG A 42 -18.46 42.64 -26.70
C ARG A 42 -18.38 43.63 -25.51
N GLU A 43 -17.30 44.42 -25.47
CA GLU A 43 -17.11 45.68 -24.70
C GLU A 43 -16.45 45.64 -23.30
N LEU A 44 -15.47 46.56 -23.15
CA LEU A 44 -14.88 47.15 -21.92
C LEU A 44 -14.08 46.19 -21.00
N ALA A 45 -12.82 46.46 -20.59
CA ALA A 45 -11.85 47.54 -20.87
C ALA A 45 -10.44 46.92 -20.88
N LYS A 46 -9.49 47.27 -21.77
CA LYS A 46 -8.72 48.53 -21.88
C LYS A 46 -8.11 49.04 -20.56
N ALA A 47 -7.06 48.38 -20.07
CA ALA A 47 -5.78 48.99 -19.61
C ALA A 47 -4.92 48.03 -18.73
N ALA A 48 -3.99 47.30 -19.34
CA ALA A 48 -2.78 46.79 -18.69
C ALA A 48 -1.72 46.52 -19.77
N GLY A 49 -0.71 47.39 -19.88
CA GLY A 49 0.32 47.28 -20.92
C GLY A 49 1.42 46.31 -20.51
N GLN A 50 1.57 45.20 -21.23
CA GLN A 50 2.62 44.22 -20.99
C GLN A 50 3.66 44.31 -22.13
N ARG A 51 4.82 44.93 -21.84
CA ARG A 51 5.92 45.11 -22.81
C ARG A 51 6.78 43.85 -22.92
N VAL A 52 6.57 43.10 -24.00
CA VAL A 52 7.32 41.89 -24.42
C VAL A 52 7.04 41.81 -25.94
N VAL A 53 7.97 41.86 -26.90
CA VAL A 53 9.44 42.05 -26.99
C VAL A 53 9.68 42.95 -28.22
N ASP A 54 10.78 43.68 -28.28
CA ASP A 54 11.56 43.82 -29.53
C ASP A 54 13.01 44.08 -29.13
N VAL A 55 13.84 43.05 -29.29
CA VAL A 55 15.30 43.11 -29.10
C VAL A 55 15.88 42.94 -30.49
N ASP A 56 16.30 44.04 -31.09
CA ASP A 56 16.92 44.04 -32.41
C ASP A 56 18.19 43.17 -32.39
N ALA A 57 18.08 42.00 -33.01
CA ALA A 57 19.19 41.12 -33.28
C ALA A 57 19.84 41.55 -34.61
N ASP A 58 20.56 42.68 -34.59
CA ASP A 58 21.32 43.13 -35.75
C ASP A 58 22.83 43.20 -35.47
N SER A 59 23.55 42.35 -36.19
CA SER A 59 24.88 42.55 -36.76
C SER A 59 25.89 43.42 -36.00
N LEU A 60 26.82 42.78 -35.27
CA LEU A 60 28.27 43.08 -35.35
C LEU A 60 29.11 41.93 -34.75
N SER A 61 29.32 40.87 -35.53
CA SER A 61 30.19 39.73 -35.17
C SER A 61 31.46 39.71 -36.02
N THR A 62 32.50 40.42 -35.58
CA THR A 62 33.93 40.16 -35.88
C THR A 62 34.79 40.95 -34.89
N GLY A 63 35.42 40.29 -33.91
CA GLY A 63 36.18 41.02 -32.88
C GLY A 63 36.91 40.17 -31.82
N LEU A 64 37.20 38.91 -32.10
CA LEU A 64 38.01 38.06 -31.22
C LEU A 64 39.48 38.53 -31.27
N LEU A 65 39.86 39.42 -30.35
CA LEU A 65 41.26 39.78 -30.09
C LEU A 65 41.63 39.48 -28.64
N GLU A 66 42.07 38.25 -28.47
CA GLU A 66 42.62 37.63 -27.27
C GLU A 66 43.88 38.38 -26.78
N LYS A 67 43.69 39.39 -25.90
CA LYS A 67 44.82 40.11 -25.28
C LYS A 67 45.50 39.23 -24.22
N ARG A 68 46.46 38.45 -24.71
CA ARG A 68 47.43 37.69 -23.91
C ARG A 68 48.09 38.57 -22.83
N SER A 69 48.22 37.99 -21.65
CA SER A 69 49.16 38.45 -20.62
C SER A 69 50.58 38.47 -21.19
N GLY A 70 51.09 39.67 -21.44
CA GLY A 70 52.45 39.90 -21.95
C GLY A 70 53.43 40.06 -20.81
N VAL A 71 54.00 38.95 -20.34
CA VAL A 71 55.22 38.97 -19.53
C VAL A 71 56.33 39.56 -20.41
N ILE A 72 56.78 40.78 -20.11
CA ILE A 72 57.92 41.41 -20.80
C ILE A 72 59.20 40.80 -20.23
N THR A 73 59.55 39.63 -20.75
CA THR A 73 60.87 39.03 -20.57
C THR A 73 61.90 39.81 -21.39
N SER A 74 62.99 40.16 -20.71
CA SER A 74 64.32 40.48 -21.25
C SER A 74 64.55 40.17 -22.73
N VAL A 75 64.61 41.21 -23.57
CA VAL A 75 65.32 41.16 -24.86
C VAL A 75 66.49 42.14 -24.81
N GLN A 76 67.61 41.57 -24.42
CA GLN A 76 68.96 42.04 -24.69
C GLN A 76 69.14 42.15 -26.21
N LEU A 77 69.50 43.32 -26.78
CA LEU A 77 70.21 43.47 -28.06
C LEU A 77 70.53 44.95 -28.39
N TYR A 78 71.81 45.19 -28.70
CA TYR A 78 72.36 46.27 -29.53
C TYR A 78 72.16 47.75 -29.13
N VAL A 79 73.07 48.20 -28.27
CA VAL A 79 73.59 49.58 -28.30
C VAL A 79 74.47 49.74 -29.55
N MET A 80 73.99 50.45 -30.57
CA MET A 80 74.86 50.97 -31.64
C MET A 80 75.34 52.37 -31.28
N SER A 81 76.41 52.43 -30.48
CA SER A 81 77.21 53.63 -30.32
C SER A 81 78.43 53.52 -31.22
N GLU A 82 78.43 54.23 -32.34
CA GLU A 82 79.63 54.41 -33.17
C GLU A 82 80.49 55.52 -32.55
N PRO A 83 81.67 55.23 -31.97
CA PRO A 83 82.62 56.26 -31.61
C PRO A 83 83.27 56.80 -32.89
N THR A 84 82.97 58.05 -33.21
CA THR A 84 83.53 58.79 -34.34
C THR A 84 85.06 58.71 -34.38
N GLU A 85 85.57 58.41 -35.57
CA GLU A 85 86.96 58.46 -36.03
C GLU A 85 87.90 59.37 -35.20
N THR A 86 88.84 58.76 -34.49
CA THR A 86 89.83 59.51 -33.70
C THR A 86 90.87 60.16 -34.59
N GLU A 87 90.83 61.50 -34.65
CA GLU A 87 91.74 62.37 -35.39
C GLU A 87 93.22 62.02 -35.09
N ARG A 88 93.89 61.34 -36.04
CA ARG A 88 95.27 60.84 -35.89
C ARG A 88 96.30 61.97 -35.98
N ARG A 89 96.44 62.74 -34.90
CA ARG A 89 97.43 63.84 -34.79
C ARG A 89 98.87 63.32 -34.86
N ILE A 90 99.76 64.10 -35.48
CA ILE A 90 101.20 63.78 -35.61
C ILE A 90 101.97 64.22 -34.36
N CYS A 91 103.00 63.47 -33.98
CA CYS A 91 103.88 63.76 -32.83
C CYS A 91 104.51 65.16 -32.91
N ARG A 92 104.34 65.98 -31.85
CA ARG A 92 104.79 67.39 -31.80
C ARG A 92 106.30 67.59 -31.54
N PHE A 93 107.11 66.55 -31.76
CA PHE A 93 108.57 66.60 -31.64
C PHE A 93 109.21 67.11 -32.94
N PRO A 94 110.14 68.08 -32.92
CA PRO A 94 110.75 68.62 -34.15
C PRO A 94 111.37 67.51 -35.03
N GLY A 95 110.89 67.38 -36.27
CA GLY A 95 111.37 66.37 -37.22
C GLY A 95 110.72 64.97 -37.12
N CYS A 96 109.77 64.73 -36.22
CA CYS A 96 109.04 63.46 -36.16
C CYS A 96 107.71 63.51 -36.94
N GLN A 97 107.45 62.49 -37.77
CA GLN A 97 106.17 62.34 -38.49
C GLN A 97 105.31 61.15 -38.02
N ARG A 98 105.70 60.44 -36.95
CA ARG A 98 104.90 59.33 -36.40
C ARG A 98 103.59 59.85 -35.77
N PRO A 99 102.47 59.11 -35.86
CA PRO A 99 101.24 59.48 -35.16
C PRO A 99 101.47 59.53 -33.64
N ALA A 100 100.75 60.41 -32.96
CA ALA A 100 100.74 60.49 -31.50
C ALA A 100 100.09 59.23 -30.89
N ALA A 101 100.45 58.93 -29.64
CA ALA A 101 99.95 57.77 -28.91
C ALA A 101 98.42 57.78 -28.82
N ALA A 102 97.80 56.62 -29.01
CA ALA A 102 96.34 56.49 -28.91
C ALA A 102 95.87 56.83 -27.48
N SER A 103 94.90 57.73 -27.35
CA SER A 103 94.28 58.04 -26.06
C SER A 103 93.49 56.83 -25.55
N GLN A 104 93.90 56.25 -24.43
CA GLN A 104 93.08 55.26 -23.72
C GLN A 104 91.74 55.90 -23.33
N ALA A 105 90.65 55.15 -23.52
CA ALA A 105 89.28 55.67 -23.41
C ALA A 105 88.90 55.97 -21.94
N GLY A 106 89.17 57.21 -21.52
CA GLY A 106 88.82 57.77 -20.22
C GLY A 106 89.12 59.26 -20.22
N ALA A 107 88.28 60.08 -19.57
CA ALA A 107 88.34 61.54 -19.70
C ALA A 107 89.70 62.13 -19.30
N GLY A 108 90.46 62.61 -20.28
CA GLY A 108 91.79 63.18 -20.10
C GLY A 108 92.30 63.87 -21.37
N ARG A 109 93.26 64.79 -21.23
CA ARG A 109 93.82 65.55 -22.37
C ARG A 109 94.64 64.61 -23.27
N PRO A 110 94.34 64.49 -24.59
CA PRO A 110 95.01 63.55 -25.47
C PRO A 110 96.55 63.70 -25.54
N PRO A 111 97.32 62.61 -25.76
CA PRO A 111 98.78 62.66 -25.85
C PRO A 111 99.30 63.55 -27.00
N GLU A 112 100.31 64.38 -26.74
CA GLU A 112 100.94 65.27 -27.75
C GLU A 112 102.10 64.60 -28.52
N TYR A 113 102.49 63.38 -28.16
CA TYR A 113 103.68 62.69 -28.68
C TYR A 113 103.41 61.19 -28.95
N CYS A 114 104.26 60.55 -29.76
CA CYS A 114 104.18 59.12 -30.09
C CYS A 114 104.79 58.22 -29.00
N ASP A 115 104.59 56.90 -29.10
CA ASP A 115 105.03 55.88 -28.13
C ASP A 115 106.56 55.72 -27.97
N ASN A 116 107.37 56.57 -28.59
CA ASN A 116 108.83 56.60 -28.40
C ASN A 116 109.16 57.37 -27.10
N SER A 117 109.78 56.70 -26.12
CA SER A 117 110.15 57.28 -24.82
C SER A 117 111.05 58.53 -24.92
N GLY A 118 111.85 58.65 -25.99
CA GLY A 118 112.66 59.84 -26.28
C GLY A 118 111.86 61.06 -26.77
N HIS A 119 110.61 60.88 -27.22
CA HIS A 119 109.77 61.95 -27.77
C HIS A 119 108.80 62.45 -26.70
N ASN A 120 109.29 63.33 -25.83
CA ASN A 120 108.47 63.97 -24.79
C ASN A 120 108.64 65.51 -24.81
N ARG A 121 107.81 66.20 -24.01
CA ARG A 121 107.77 67.69 -23.96
C ARG A 121 109.14 68.30 -23.62
N THR A 122 109.89 67.69 -22.69
CA THR A 122 111.20 68.17 -22.25
C THR A 122 112.22 68.05 -23.37
N ALA A 123 112.32 66.89 -24.01
CA ALA A 123 113.20 66.67 -25.15
C ALA A 123 112.86 67.61 -26.34
N ALA A 124 111.58 67.81 -26.63
CA ALA A 124 111.12 68.74 -27.68
C ALA A 124 111.43 70.21 -27.37
N TRP A 125 111.54 70.61 -26.10
CA TRP A 125 111.98 71.95 -25.70
C TRP A 125 113.49 72.13 -25.88
N HIS A 126 114.32 71.17 -25.47
CA HIS A 126 115.77 71.22 -25.69
C HIS A 126 116.13 71.28 -27.18
N ALA A 127 115.45 70.49 -28.02
CA ALA A 127 115.61 70.55 -29.48
C ALA A 127 115.29 71.93 -30.05
N ARG A 128 114.16 72.54 -29.65
CA ARG A 128 113.79 73.92 -30.06
C ARG A 128 114.72 74.99 -29.51
N ARG A 129 115.36 74.78 -28.35
CA ARG A 129 116.31 75.75 -27.79
C ARG A 129 117.63 75.79 -28.57
N ARG A 130 118.17 74.64 -28.99
CA ARG A 130 119.37 74.58 -29.86
C ARG A 130 119.17 75.38 -31.16
N LEU A 131 118.08 75.08 -31.88
CA LEU A 131 117.72 75.76 -33.14
C LEU A 131 117.59 77.29 -33.00
N ARG A 132 117.20 77.80 -31.82
CA ARG A 132 117.07 79.25 -31.59
C ARG A 132 118.40 79.92 -31.24
N THR A 133 119.31 79.22 -30.54
CA THR A 133 120.66 79.73 -30.27
C THR A 133 121.52 79.82 -31.55
N GLU A 134 121.22 78.99 -32.55
CA GLU A 134 121.88 78.98 -33.86
C GLU A 134 121.42 80.11 -34.81
N GLN A 135 120.40 80.91 -34.45
CA GLN A 135 119.76 81.90 -35.35
C GLN A 135 119.85 83.37 -34.93
N SER A 136 120.60 83.76 -33.88
CA SER A 136 120.45 85.11 -33.29
C SER A 136 121.75 85.78 -32.79
N GLY A 137 122.75 85.92 -33.65
CA GLY A 137 123.87 86.82 -33.37
C GLY A 137 124.50 87.42 -34.63
N HIS A 138 124.35 88.74 -34.83
CA HIS A 138 125.32 89.63 -35.50
C HIS A 138 124.96 91.13 -35.37
N ALA A 139 125.98 91.96 -35.12
CA ALA A 139 126.14 93.40 -35.39
C ALA A 139 125.49 94.49 -34.48
N ALA A 140 126.35 95.43 -34.03
CA ALA A 140 126.05 96.79 -33.53
C ALA A 140 127.31 97.68 -33.67
N GLY A 141 127.18 99.01 -33.89
CA GLY A 141 128.33 99.94 -34.03
C GLY A 141 127.96 101.42 -34.31
N VAL A 142 128.89 102.38 -34.10
CA VAL A 142 128.90 103.28 -32.91
C VAL A 142 129.94 104.45 -33.04
N GLU A 143 129.54 105.71 -32.74
CA GLU A 143 130.39 106.84 -32.22
C GLU A 143 131.48 107.54 -33.11
N GLN A 144 132.20 108.66 -32.80
CA GLN A 144 132.25 109.70 -31.71
C GLN A 144 133.08 110.97 -32.12
N ARG A 145 132.78 112.18 -31.53
CA ARG A 145 133.70 113.27 -31.01
C ARG A 145 134.90 113.82 -31.87
N PRO A 146 135.81 114.75 -31.41
CA PRO A 146 135.83 115.67 -30.24
C PRO A 146 136.23 117.16 -30.50
N VAL A 147 135.66 118.08 -29.69
CA VAL A 147 136.35 119.25 -29.07
C VAL A 147 136.93 120.39 -29.97
N ASP A 148 136.15 120.87 -30.95
CA ASP A 148 135.86 122.33 -31.01
C ASP A 148 134.97 122.77 -29.83
N ALA A 149 134.39 121.76 -29.15
CA ALA A 149 133.65 121.75 -27.90
C ALA A 149 134.42 122.33 -26.68
N ALA A 150 134.81 123.59 -26.78
CA ALA A 150 134.95 124.55 -25.68
C ALA A 150 134.22 125.84 -26.09
N ARG A 151 134.46 126.31 -27.32
CA ARG A 151 133.63 127.34 -27.97
C ARG A 151 132.37 126.72 -28.56
N GLN A 152 132.50 125.55 -29.19
CA GLN A 152 131.35 124.70 -29.44
C GLN A 152 130.77 124.13 -28.14
N ARG A 153 131.48 124.04 -26.98
CA ARG A 153 130.80 123.72 -25.70
C ARG A 153 130.07 124.90 -25.11
N ALA A 154 130.51 126.12 -25.38
CA ALA A 154 129.74 127.32 -25.06
C ALA A 154 128.53 127.46 -26.00
N SER A 155 128.64 127.12 -27.28
CA SER A 155 127.53 127.07 -28.24
C SER A 155 126.69 125.78 -28.18
N GLU A 156 127.19 124.70 -27.57
CA GLU A 156 126.46 123.48 -27.18
C GLU A 156 125.91 123.65 -25.77
N LEU A 157 126.41 124.52 -24.91
CA LEU A 157 125.74 124.91 -23.67
C LEU A 157 124.70 125.98 -23.96
N HIS A 158 124.96 126.91 -24.88
CA HIS A 158 123.91 127.77 -25.43
C HIS A 158 122.95 126.97 -26.31
N GLY A 159 123.40 125.90 -26.97
CA GLY A 159 122.59 124.98 -27.79
C GLY A 159 121.92 123.86 -26.99
N GLN A 160 122.41 123.52 -25.80
CA GLN A 160 121.76 122.65 -24.82
C GLN A 160 120.86 123.47 -23.92
N VAL A 161 121.17 124.73 -23.59
CA VAL A 161 120.21 125.60 -22.89
C VAL A 161 119.15 126.07 -23.86
N ALA A 162 119.48 126.51 -25.08
CA ALA A 162 118.48 126.76 -26.11
C ALA A 162 117.75 125.48 -26.46
N GLY A 163 118.43 124.35 -26.69
CA GLY A 163 117.81 123.06 -26.99
C GLY A 163 117.06 122.42 -25.81
N MET A 164 117.39 122.74 -24.56
CA MET A 164 116.57 122.40 -23.38
C MET A 164 115.42 123.39 -23.23
N VAL A 165 115.53 124.64 -23.66
CA VAL A 165 114.41 125.59 -23.73
C VAL A 165 113.50 125.25 -24.92
N GLU A 166 114.03 124.68 -26.00
CA GLU A 166 113.31 124.16 -27.16
C GLU A 166 112.68 122.82 -26.82
N HIS A 167 113.37 121.94 -26.08
CA HIS A 167 112.82 120.67 -25.60
C HIS A 167 111.82 120.87 -24.46
N LEU A 168 112.07 121.77 -23.52
CA LEU A 168 111.08 122.20 -22.53
C LEU A 168 109.95 122.96 -23.23
N GLY A 169 110.23 123.68 -24.32
CA GLY A 169 109.23 124.30 -25.19
C GLY A 169 108.37 123.26 -25.92
N GLN A 170 108.96 122.15 -26.39
CA GLN A 170 108.27 121.01 -27.00
C GLN A 170 107.54 120.16 -25.96
N GLN A 171 108.06 120.04 -24.75
CA GLN A 171 107.39 119.37 -23.62
C GLN A 171 106.25 120.24 -23.10
N LEU A 172 106.41 121.57 -23.06
CA LEU A 172 105.33 122.50 -22.74
C LEU A 172 104.32 122.59 -23.88
N GLN A 173 104.74 122.52 -25.15
CA GLN A 173 103.82 122.41 -26.29
C GLN A 173 103.08 121.08 -26.25
N GLY A 174 103.77 119.95 -26.04
CA GLY A 174 103.16 118.63 -25.88
C GLY A 174 102.22 118.56 -24.69
N LEU A 175 102.61 119.11 -23.52
CA LEU A 175 101.73 119.25 -22.36
C LEU A 175 100.60 120.25 -22.62
N LEU A 176 100.79 121.30 -23.42
CA LEU A 176 99.72 122.21 -23.84
C LEU A 176 98.81 121.58 -24.91
N GLU A 177 99.28 120.66 -25.74
CA GLU A 177 98.49 119.87 -26.69
C GLU A 177 97.71 118.79 -25.95
N GLU A 178 98.33 118.09 -24.99
CA GLU A 178 97.65 117.16 -24.07
C GLU A 178 96.64 117.91 -23.20
N LEU A 179 96.99 119.05 -22.61
CA LEU A 179 96.05 119.91 -21.89
C LEU A 179 94.99 120.51 -22.81
N ARG A 180 95.28 120.84 -24.06
CA ARG A 180 94.25 121.27 -25.05
C ARG A 180 93.32 120.13 -25.43
N THR A 181 93.80 118.88 -25.44
CA THR A 181 92.99 117.69 -25.77
C THR A 181 92.17 117.23 -24.56
N VAL A 182 92.71 117.37 -23.35
CA VAL A 182 92.03 117.05 -22.08
C VAL A 182 91.10 118.19 -21.62
N ALA A 183 91.41 119.43 -21.99
CA ALA A 183 90.54 120.60 -21.81
C ALA A 183 89.86 121.04 -23.12
N ASP A 184 89.74 120.14 -24.10
CA ASP A 184 88.80 120.30 -25.20
C ASP A 184 87.40 119.93 -24.67
N PRO A 185 86.50 120.91 -24.45
CA PRO A 185 85.17 120.60 -23.96
C PRO A 185 84.37 119.80 -24.99
N GLU A 186 84.60 119.97 -26.30
CA GLU A 186 83.83 119.29 -27.35
C GLU A 186 84.16 117.79 -27.39
N ALA A 187 85.44 117.43 -27.29
CA ALA A 187 85.85 116.03 -27.18
C ALA A 187 85.33 115.36 -25.91
N ALA A 188 85.33 116.08 -24.77
CA ALA A 188 84.76 115.58 -23.52
C ALA A 188 83.24 115.42 -23.58
N GLU A 189 82.52 116.37 -24.18
CA GLU A 189 81.07 116.31 -24.40
C GLU A 189 80.69 115.14 -25.30
N LEU A 190 81.38 114.93 -26.43
CA LEU A 190 81.16 113.78 -27.30
C LEU A 190 81.45 112.43 -26.61
N GLN A 191 82.47 112.36 -25.75
CA GLN A 191 82.72 111.15 -24.97
C GLN A 191 81.64 110.91 -23.91
N ILE A 192 81.13 111.97 -23.26
CA ILE A 192 80.02 111.89 -22.32
C ILE A 192 78.73 111.47 -23.06
N GLU A 193 78.44 112.03 -24.24
CA GLU A 193 77.28 111.66 -25.06
C GLU A 193 77.36 110.20 -25.52
N ALA A 194 78.53 109.73 -25.96
CA ALA A 194 78.74 108.33 -26.32
C ALA A 194 78.58 107.37 -25.13
N VAL A 195 79.16 107.69 -23.97
CA VAL A 195 79.05 106.87 -22.74
C VAL A 195 77.63 106.88 -22.18
N THR A 196 76.95 108.03 -22.18
CA THR A 196 75.54 108.12 -21.74
C THR A 196 74.60 107.41 -22.70
N SER A 197 74.82 107.49 -24.02
CA SER A 197 74.07 106.70 -25.02
C SER A 197 74.29 105.20 -24.84
N GLN A 198 75.54 104.75 -24.65
CA GLN A 198 75.86 103.35 -24.39
C GLN A 198 75.27 102.87 -23.06
N ALA A 199 75.29 103.71 -22.02
CA ALA A 199 74.66 103.39 -20.73
C ALA A 199 73.13 103.30 -20.87
N ALA A 200 72.50 104.20 -21.63
CA ALA A 200 71.07 104.16 -21.92
C ALA A 200 70.68 102.89 -22.70
N GLU A 201 71.47 102.47 -23.70
CA GLU A 201 71.26 101.21 -24.41
C GLU A 201 71.42 99.99 -23.48
N GLN A 202 72.42 99.99 -22.59
CA GLN A 202 72.61 98.92 -21.61
C GLN A 202 71.45 98.85 -20.61
N VAL A 203 70.97 99.98 -20.12
CA VAL A 203 69.79 100.09 -19.23
C VAL A 203 68.55 99.60 -19.95
N ALA A 204 68.23 100.12 -21.14
CA ALA A 204 67.06 99.69 -21.92
C ALA A 204 67.11 98.19 -22.25
N THR A 205 68.30 97.64 -22.53
CA THR A 205 68.48 96.20 -22.77
C THR A 205 68.31 95.38 -21.48
N ALA A 206 68.79 95.89 -20.33
CA ALA A 206 68.59 95.24 -19.03
C ALA A 206 67.11 95.26 -18.61
N GLU A 207 66.43 96.40 -18.73
CA GLU A 207 64.99 96.56 -18.49
C GLU A 207 64.17 95.65 -19.41
N ALA A 208 64.52 95.57 -20.70
CA ALA A 208 63.85 94.66 -21.64
C ALA A 208 64.07 93.17 -21.29
N ARG A 209 65.24 92.80 -20.73
CA ARG A 209 65.46 91.44 -20.18
C ARG A 209 64.64 91.21 -18.91
N ALA A 210 64.62 92.18 -17.99
CA ALA A 210 63.85 92.09 -16.74
C ALA A 210 62.35 91.95 -17.02
N SER A 211 61.78 92.81 -17.87
CA SER A 211 60.38 92.75 -18.28
C SER A 211 60.00 91.41 -18.93
N ARG A 212 60.88 90.84 -19.77
CA ARG A 212 60.67 89.49 -20.33
C ARG A 212 60.74 88.39 -19.27
N ALA A 213 61.66 88.49 -18.31
CA ALA A 213 61.78 87.54 -17.21
C ALA A 213 60.54 87.58 -16.30
N GLU A 214 60.06 88.76 -15.94
CA GLU A 214 58.80 88.93 -15.20
C GLU A 214 57.58 88.42 -15.97
N GLN A 215 57.50 88.69 -17.28
CA GLN A 215 56.40 88.17 -18.11
C GLN A 215 56.44 86.63 -18.19
N ALA A 216 57.63 86.03 -18.27
CA ALA A 216 57.79 84.59 -18.22
C ALA A 216 57.43 84.02 -16.84
N GLN A 217 57.81 84.69 -15.75
CA GLN A 217 57.41 84.32 -14.39
C GLN A 217 55.90 84.37 -14.22
N ARG A 218 55.25 85.49 -14.59
CA ARG A 218 53.78 85.64 -14.50
C ARG A 218 53.04 84.59 -15.34
N ARG A 219 53.57 84.20 -16.49
CA ARG A 219 53.02 83.08 -17.29
C ARG A 219 53.18 81.73 -16.60
N ALA A 220 54.37 81.42 -16.08
CA ALA A 220 54.61 80.18 -15.35
C ALA A 220 53.81 80.09 -14.04
N GLU A 221 53.53 81.21 -13.38
CA GLU A 221 52.63 81.30 -12.22
C GLU A 221 51.17 81.08 -12.61
N ALA A 222 50.72 81.64 -13.74
CA ALA A 222 49.39 81.38 -14.29
C ALA A 222 49.21 79.92 -14.72
N GLU A 223 50.16 79.36 -15.48
CA GLU A 223 50.17 77.95 -15.90
C GLU A 223 50.15 76.98 -14.70
N ARG A 224 50.84 77.33 -13.60
CA ARG A 224 50.76 76.57 -12.34
C ARG A 224 49.39 76.68 -11.68
N ALA A 225 48.84 77.89 -11.57
CA ALA A 225 47.51 78.09 -11.00
C ALA A 225 46.41 77.37 -11.80
N GLU A 226 46.51 77.34 -13.13
CA GLU A 226 45.63 76.57 -14.01
C GLU A 226 45.80 75.05 -13.83
N ALA A 227 47.04 74.57 -13.68
CA ALA A 227 47.33 73.16 -13.44
C ALA A 227 46.86 72.69 -12.05
N ASP A 228 47.04 73.51 -11.01
CA ASP A 228 46.59 73.24 -9.64
C ASP A 228 45.06 73.23 -9.59
N ALA A 229 44.38 74.21 -10.22
CA ALA A 229 42.92 74.21 -10.33
C ALA A 229 42.38 72.97 -11.07
N ALA A 230 43.00 72.57 -12.18
CA ALA A 230 42.63 71.35 -12.90
C ALA A 230 42.87 70.07 -12.06
N ALA A 231 43.88 70.06 -11.20
CA ALA A 231 44.15 68.95 -10.27
C ALA A 231 43.13 68.90 -9.12
N GLU A 232 42.68 70.04 -8.60
CA GLU A 232 41.58 70.13 -7.63
C GLU A 232 40.25 69.68 -8.24
N GLU A 233 39.91 70.15 -9.44
CA GLU A 233 38.71 69.71 -10.17
C GLU A 233 38.72 68.19 -10.40
N ALA A 234 39.83 67.64 -10.92
CA ALA A 234 39.98 66.19 -11.14
C ALA A 234 39.90 65.38 -9.83
N SER A 235 40.44 65.91 -8.73
CA SER A 235 40.34 65.29 -7.40
C SER A 235 38.89 65.28 -6.90
N SER A 236 38.19 66.41 -7.02
CA SER A 236 36.77 66.53 -6.63
C SER A 236 35.87 65.60 -7.43
N LEU A 237 36.12 65.43 -8.73
CA LEU A 237 35.38 64.51 -9.60
C LEU A 237 35.68 63.04 -9.21
N SER A 238 36.92 62.71 -8.88
CA SER A 238 37.31 61.39 -8.39
C SER A 238 36.61 61.05 -7.06
N GLU A 239 36.50 62.01 -6.15
CA GLU A 239 35.77 61.85 -4.89
C GLU A 239 34.26 61.68 -5.11
N GLN A 240 33.65 62.49 -5.98
CA GLN A 240 32.23 62.34 -6.36
C GLN A 240 31.94 60.96 -6.98
N LEU A 241 32.82 60.48 -7.88
CA LEU A 241 32.67 59.17 -8.50
C LEU A 241 32.85 58.03 -7.49
N ARG A 242 33.77 58.15 -6.53
CA ARG A 242 33.92 57.18 -5.42
C ARG A 242 32.67 57.15 -4.53
N ALA A 243 32.18 58.31 -4.11
CA ALA A 243 30.96 58.42 -3.32
C ALA A 243 29.74 57.82 -4.04
N GLY A 244 29.60 58.06 -5.35
CA GLY A 244 28.55 57.45 -6.17
C GLY A 244 28.69 55.93 -6.33
N LEU A 245 29.92 55.41 -6.43
CA LEU A 245 30.17 53.97 -6.42
C LEU A 245 29.82 53.34 -5.07
N ASP A 246 30.24 53.95 -3.96
CA ASP A 246 29.94 53.49 -2.60
C ASP A 246 28.42 53.50 -2.34
N GLU A 247 27.71 54.56 -2.74
CA GLU A 247 26.25 54.63 -2.65
C GLU A 247 25.58 53.54 -3.51
N SER A 248 26.06 53.30 -4.73
CA SER A 248 25.55 52.23 -5.57
C SER A 248 25.79 50.84 -4.98
N GLY A 249 26.94 50.64 -4.32
CA GLY A 249 27.28 49.41 -3.60
C GLY A 249 26.38 49.19 -2.38
N GLN A 250 26.08 50.23 -1.61
CA GLN A 250 25.12 50.18 -0.50
C GLN A 250 23.72 49.80 -0.99
N ARG A 251 23.20 50.49 -2.02
CA ARG A 251 21.89 50.15 -2.62
C ARG A 251 21.83 48.72 -3.13
N LEU A 252 22.91 48.20 -3.72
CA LEU A 252 23.00 46.79 -4.14
C LEU A 252 23.03 45.84 -2.93
N ALA A 253 23.73 46.17 -1.85
CA ALA A 253 23.76 45.35 -0.64
C ALA A 253 22.37 45.30 0.03
N GLU A 254 21.67 46.43 0.12
CA GLU A 254 20.29 46.53 0.62
C GLU A 254 19.31 45.71 -0.24
N ALA A 255 19.37 45.86 -1.57
CA ALA A 255 18.52 45.11 -2.49
C ALA A 255 18.77 43.59 -2.45
N ASN A 256 20.03 43.16 -2.26
CA ASN A 256 20.35 41.75 -2.04
C ASN A 256 19.80 41.25 -0.69
N ALA A 257 19.96 42.02 0.39
CA ALA A 257 19.42 41.66 1.70
C ALA A 257 17.88 41.55 1.68
N GLU A 258 17.19 42.44 0.98
CA GLU A 258 15.74 42.40 0.82
C GLU A 258 15.29 41.20 -0.04
N ARG A 259 15.98 40.92 -1.15
CA ARG A 259 15.75 39.70 -1.94
C ARG A 259 15.90 38.45 -1.06
N ASP A 260 16.94 38.39 -0.23
CA ASP A 260 17.23 37.22 0.60
C ASP A 260 16.20 37.05 1.74
N ARG A 261 15.64 38.15 2.28
CA ARG A 261 14.45 38.10 3.16
C ARG A 261 13.24 37.52 2.44
N VAL A 262 12.90 38.03 1.26
CA VAL A 262 11.75 37.54 0.47
C VAL A 262 11.92 36.06 0.09
N ILE A 263 13.15 35.61 -0.22
CA ILE A 263 13.44 34.19 -0.45
C ILE A 263 13.19 33.35 0.82
N ALA A 264 13.61 33.83 1.99
CA ALA A 264 13.37 33.15 3.26
C ALA A 264 11.89 33.09 3.63
N GLU A 265 11.14 34.18 3.43
CA GLU A 265 9.68 34.23 3.63
C GLU A 265 8.94 33.28 2.67
N LEU A 266 9.31 33.27 1.39
CA LEU A 266 8.76 32.35 0.40
C LEU A 266 9.04 30.88 0.75
N ALA A 267 10.24 30.58 1.26
CA ALA A 267 10.59 29.25 1.73
C ALA A 267 9.77 28.83 2.96
N GLY A 268 9.58 29.76 3.92
CA GLY A 268 8.72 29.55 5.09
C GLY A 268 7.26 29.30 4.72
N ALA A 269 6.69 30.15 3.84
CA ALA A 269 5.32 29.99 3.35
C ALA A 269 5.11 28.66 2.61
N ARG A 270 6.08 28.24 1.79
CA ARG A 270 6.04 26.92 1.12
C ARG A 270 6.08 25.76 2.12
N ALA A 271 6.90 25.84 3.17
CA ALA A 271 6.97 24.82 4.21
C ALA A 271 5.65 24.71 5.00
N ILE A 272 4.98 25.83 5.29
CA ILE A 272 3.67 25.85 5.93
C ILE A 272 2.62 25.18 5.04
N VAL A 273 2.52 25.56 3.76
CA VAL A 273 1.57 24.97 2.81
C VAL A 273 1.80 23.48 2.62
N GLU A 274 3.04 23.01 2.61
CA GLU A 274 3.32 21.58 2.49
C GLU A 274 2.95 20.81 3.77
N ALA A 275 3.22 21.36 4.96
CA ALA A 275 2.76 20.77 6.22
C ALA A 275 1.22 20.72 6.33
N GLU A 276 0.51 21.74 5.82
CA GLU A 276 -0.96 21.73 5.72
C GLU A 276 -1.46 20.67 4.73
N ARG A 277 -0.76 20.45 3.61
CA ARG A 277 -1.06 19.37 2.65
C ARG A 277 -0.86 18.00 3.27
N GLU A 278 0.29 17.75 3.90
CA GLU A 278 0.56 16.50 4.63
C GLU A 278 -0.53 16.25 5.68
N GLN A 279 -0.86 17.26 6.50
CA GLN A 279 -1.92 17.14 7.51
C GLN A 279 -3.30 16.87 6.89
N SER A 280 -3.65 17.55 5.81
CA SER A 280 -4.93 17.32 5.12
C SER A 280 -5.01 15.95 4.45
N SER A 281 -3.91 15.46 3.86
CA SER A 281 -3.84 14.09 3.31
C SER A 281 -3.98 13.03 4.41
N ALA A 282 -3.34 13.23 5.57
CA ALA A 282 -3.46 12.32 6.71
C ALA A 282 -4.90 12.28 7.24
N ARG A 283 -5.58 13.43 7.30
CA ARG A 283 -7.02 13.50 7.64
C ARG A 283 -7.91 12.79 6.61
N LEU A 284 -7.60 12.90 5.32
CA LEU A 284 -8.35 12.19 4.27
C LEU A 284 -8.18 10.68 4.36
N VAL A 285 -6.98 10.18 4.68
CA VAL A 285 -6.72 8.75 4.92
C VAL A 285 -7.47 8.25 6.15
N ASP A 286 -7.41 8.97 7.28
CA ASP A 286 -8.16 8.65 8.51
C ASP A 286 -9.68 8.65 8.30
N LEU A 287 -10.21 9.60 7.52
CA LEU A 287 -11.63 9.63 7.15
C LEU A 287 -12.01 8.48 6.22
N ALA A 288 -11.17 8.11 5.25
CA ALA A 288 -11.41 6.97 4.38
C ALA A 288 -11.40 5.65 5.15
N GLU A 289 -10.45 5.45 6.08
CA GLU A 289 -10.42 4.29 6.98
C GLU A 289 -11.71 4.22 7.82
N LYS A 290 -12.11 5.34 8.45
CA LYS A 290 -13.36 5.42 9.20
C LYS A 290 -14.59 5.09 8.37
N LEU A 291 -14.66 5.57 7.12
CA LEU A 291 -15.75 5.24 6.20
C LEU A 291 -15.80 3.73 5.93
N THR A 292 -14.68 3.09 5.55
CA THR A 292 -14.65 1.63 5.31
C THR A 292 -15.06 0.82 6.54
N VAL A 293 -14.67 1.24 7.76
CA VAL A 293 -15.13 0.60 9.01
C VAL A 293 -16.62 0.81 9.25
N THR A 294 -17.18 1.98 8.94
CA THR A 294 -18.64 2.20 9.07
C THR A 294 -19.45 1.45 8.00
N GLU A 295 -18.94 1.32 6.79
CA GLU A 295 -19.55 0.53 5.71
C GLU A 295 -19.56 -0.97 6.07
N ALA A 296 -18.45 -1.51 6.57
CA ALA A 296 -18.38 -2.89 7.05
C ALA A 296 -19.40 -3.16 8.18
N ARG A 297 -19.50 -2.26 9.17
CA ARG A 297 -20.50 -2.36 10.25
C ARG A 297 -21.94 -2.27 9.75
N LEU A 298 -22.20 -1.48 8.71
CA LEU A 298 -23.53 -1.37 8.11
C LEU A 298 -23.91 -2.63 7.34
N VAL A 299 -22.96 -3.26 6.63
CA VAL A 299 -23.15 -4.57 5.99
C VAL A 299 -23.40 -5.66 7.03
N GLU A 300 -22.62 -5.68 8.13
CA GLU A 300 -22.81 -6.61 9.26
C GLU A 300 -24.19 -6.43 9.90
N ALA A 301 -24.59 -5.20 10.23
CA ALA A 301 -25.91 -4.90 10.79
C ALA A 301 -27.08 -5.26 9.84
N HIS A 302 -26.89 -5.16 8.53
CA HIS A 302 -27.88 -5.65 7.55
C HIS A 302 -27.96 -7.18 7.54
N ALA A 303 -26.82 -7.89 7.57
CA ALA A 303 -26.80 -9.35 7.64
C ALA A 303 -27.46 -9.86 8.94
N ASP A 304 -27.18 -9.22 10.09
CA ASP A 304 -27.81 -9.52 11.38
C ASP A 304 -29.33 -9.30 11.36
N ARG A 305 -29.78 -8.19 10.77
CA ARG A 305 -31.21 -7.90 10.57
C ARG A 305 -31.86 -8.98 9.71
N ASP A 306 -31.26 -9.32 8.58
CA ASP A 306 -31.84 -10.28 7.64
C ASP A 306 -31.88 -11.70 8.25
N ALA A 307 -30.84 -12.08 9.01
CA ALA A 307 -30.83 -13.29 9.82
C ALA A 307 -31.84 -13.27 10.99
N ALA A 308 -32.18 -12.09 11.53
CA ALA A 308 -33.25 -11.95 12.52
C ALA A 308 -34.64 -12.10 11.88
N THR A 309 -34.86 -11.50 10.70
CA THR A 309 -36.09 -11.67 9.91
C THR A 309 -36.31 -13.13 9.53
N GLN A 310 -35.30 -13.81 8.98
CA GLN A 310 -35.39 -15.24 8.64
C GLN A 310 -35.72 -16.12 9.86
N ARG A 311 -35.15 -15.82 11.04
CA ARG A 311 -35.49 -16.51 12.29
C ARG A 311 -36.93 -16.26 12.74
N ALA A 312 -37.44 -15.03 12.58
CA ALA A 312 -38.82 -14.70 12.89
C ALA A 312 -39.80 -15.39 11.93
N GLU A 313 -39.52 -15.39 10.63
CA GLU A 313 -40.30 -16.10 9.61
C GLU A 313 -40.32 -17.61 9.87
N ALA A 314 -39.17 -18.23 10.14
CA ALA A 314 -39.08 -19.64 10.50
C ALA A 314 -39.85 -19.99 11.79
N ALA A 315 -39.84 -19.09 12.79
CA ALA A 315 -40.61 -19.26 14.02
C ALA A 315 -42.13 -19.17 13.76
N LEU A 316 -42.58 -18.26 12.89
CA LEU A 316 -44.00 -18.16 12.49
C LEU A 316 -44.46 -19.40 11.71
N VAL A 317 -43.63 -19.93 10.80
CA VAL A 317 -43.92 -21.20 10.10
C VAL A 317 -44.03 -22.34 11.11
N ALA A 318 -43.05 -22.52 11.99
CA ALA A 318 -43.05 -23.57 13.01
C ALA A 318 -44.23 -23.45 13.99
N GLN A 319 -44.67 -22.23 14.33
CA GLN A 319 -45.90 -21.99 15.08
C GLN A 319 -47.13 -22.47 14.29
N SER A 320 -47.26 -22.08 13.02
CA SER A 320 -48.41 -22.48 12.20
C SER A 320 -48.52 -24.00 12.01
N GLU A 321 -47.38 -24.69 11.85
CA GLU A 321 -47.30 -26.16 11.82
C GLU A 321 -47.64 -26.81 13.17
N ALA A 322 -47.31 -26.16 14.29
CA ALA A 322 -47.69 -26.62 15.62
C ALA A 322 -49.20 -26.44 15.87
N GLU A 323 -49.78 -25.32 15.44
CA GLU A 323 -51.22 -25.04 15.50
C GLU A 323 -52.03 -25.95 14.57
N GLU A 324 -51.52 -26.28 13.39
CA GLU A 324 -52.11 -27.28 12.49
C GLU A 324 -52.05 -28.69 13.10
N ARG A 325 -50.89 -29.12 13.62
CA ARG A 325 -50.77 -30.40 14.34
C ARG A 325 -51.69 -30.48 15.56
N SER A 326 -51.87 -29.37 16.27
CA SER A 326 -52.82 -29.27 17.40
C SER A 326 -54.26 -29.45 16.93
N ARG A 327 -54.69 -28.72 15.89
CA ARG A 327 -56.02 -28.89 15.27
C ARG A 327 -56.26 -30.33 14.81
N ASN A 328 -55.34 -30.90 14.06
CA ASN A 328 -55.42 -32.29 13.58
C ASN A 328 -55.44 -33.31 14.74
N ALA A 329 -54.80 -33.01 15.89
CA ALA A 329 -54.87 -33.86 17.08
C ALA A 329 -56.24 -33.76 17.78
N VAL A 330 -56.82 -32.55 17.87
CA VAL A 330 -58.19 -32.34 18.40
C VAL A 330 -59.22 -33.05 17.51
N GLU A 331 -59.18 -32.85 16.19
CA GLU A 331 -60.07 -33.53 15.24
C GLU A 331 -59.98 -35.07 15.34
N ARG A 332 -58.78 -35.60 15.58
CA ARG A 332 -58.59 -37.04 15.85
C ARG A 332 -59.20 -37.49 17.17
N ILE A 333 -59.09 -36.70 18.24
CA ILE A 333 -59.72 -36.98 19.54
C ILE A 333 -61.25 -36.94 19.41
N ASP A 334 -61.80 -35.96 18.70
CA ASP A 334 -63.23 -35.86 18.43
C ASP A 334 -63.73 -37.04 17.59
N ALA A 335 -62.98 -37.45 16.57
CA ALA A 335 -63.30 -38.64 15.76
C ALA A 335 -63.16 -39.95 16.56
N GLU A 336 -62.20 -40.05 17.49
CA GLU A 336 -62.10 -41.17 18.45
C GLU A 336 -63.31 -41.19 19.38
N SER A 337 -63.69 -40.04 19.94
CA SER A 337 -64.82 -39.89 20.86
C SER A 337 -66.16 -40.19 20.17
N GLN A 338 -66.35 -39.75 18.92
CA GLN A 338 -67.51 -40.12 18.10
C GLN A 338 -67.52 -41.61 17.72
N ARG A 339 -66.36 -42.28 17.65
CA ARG A 339 -66.30 -43.73 17.45
C ARG A 339 -66.63 -44.48 18.74
N ALA A 340 -66.12 -44.00 19.89
CA ALA A 340 -66.44 -44.53 21.21
C ALA A 340 -67.95 -44.40 21.51
N ALA A 341 -68.53 -43.21 21.34
CA ALA A 341 -69.96 -42.98 21.52
C ALA A 341 -70.82 -43.90 20.63
N ARG A 342 -70.48 -44.03 19.34
CA ARG A 342 -71.18 -44.98 18.45
C ARG A 342 -71.01 -46.45 18.86
N ALA A 343 -69.89 -46.82 19.47
CA ALA A 343 -69.69 -48.17 20.00
C ALA A 343 -70.51 -48.39 21.28
N GLU A 344 -70.60 -47.39 22.17
CA GLU A 344 -71.46 -47.41 23.36
C GLU A 344 -72.95 -47.49 22.97
N ASP A 345 -73.40 -46.65 22.02
CA ASP A 345 -74.75 -46.69 21.45
C ASP A 345 -75.08 -48.05 20.80
N ALA A 346 -74.09 -48.73 20.21
CA ALA A 346 -74.25 -50.06 19.62
C ALA A 346 -74.20 -51.21 20.65
N VAL A 347 -73.56 -51.01 21.81
CA VAL A 347 -73.60 -51.95 22.94
C VAL A 347 -74.94 -51.89 23.66
N GLU A 348 -75.61 -50.75 23.68
CA GLU A 348 -76.89 -50.59 24.39
C GLU A 348 -78.07 -51.43 23.86
N PRO A 349 -78.29 -51.64 22.54
CA PRO A 349 -79.24 -52.65 22.06
C PRO A 349 -78.78 -54.07 22.37
N LEU A 350 -77.48 -54.39 22.29
CA LEU A 350 -76.97 -55.72 22.64
C LEU A 350 -77.19 -56.06 24.12
N ARG A 351 -77.10 -55.08 25.03
CA ARG A 351 -77.48 -55.24 26.44
C ARG A 351 -78.98 -55.51 26.60
N ARG A 352 -79.83 -54.79 25.86
CA ARG A 352 -81.28 -55.03 25.86
C ARG A 352 -81.64 -56.41 25.32
N ASP A 353 -80.98 -56.84 24.25
CA ASP A 353 -81.14 -58.18 23.66
C ASP A 353 -80.64 -59.28 24.61
N LEU A 354 -79.53 -59.06 25.32
CA LEU A 354 -79.04 -59.97 26.37
C LEU A 354 -80.08 -60.13 27.49
N VAL A 355 -80.58 -59.03 28.05
CA VAL A 355 -81.63 -59.06 29.09
C VAL A 355 -82.91 -59.72 28.57
N GLN A 356 -83.26 -59.54 27.29
CA GLN A 356 -84.40 -60.23 26.69
C GLN A 356 -84.13 -61.73 26.48
N ALA A 357 -82.92 -62.13 26.12
CA ALA A 357 -82.51 -63.52 26.00
C ALA A 357 -82.44 -64.23 27.36
N GLU A 358 -81.98 -63.55 28.40
CA GLU A 358 -81.99 -64.05 29.78
C GLU A 358 -83.43 -64.29 30.27
N ARG A 359 -84.36 -63.37 30.01
CA ARG A 359 -85.79 -63.55 30.28
C ARG A 359 -86.36 -64.76 29.54
N ARG A 360 -86.16 -64.86 28.22
CA ARG A 360 -86.57 -66.06 27.45
C ARG A 360 -85.95 -67.34 28.04
N ALA A 361 -84.72 -67.29 28.54
CA ALA A 361 -84.06 -68.42 29.17
C ALA A 361 -84.55 -68.72 30.60
N THR A 362 -85.17 -67.79 31.31
CA THR A 362 -85.92 -68.07 32.55
C THR A 362 -87.29 -68.62 32.24
N ASP A 363 -88.01 -68.05 31.28
CA ASP A 363 -89.34 -68.50 30.84
C ASP A 363 -89.27 -69.97 30.37
N LEU A 364 -88.30 -70.29 29.50
CA LEU A 364 -88.03 -71.68 29.06
C LEU A 364 -87.62 -72.61 30.22
N ARG A 365 -86.99 -72.10 31.29
CA ARG A 365 -86.67 -72.91 32.48
C ARG A 365 -87.90 -73.19 33.32
N GLU A 366 -88.84 -72.25 33.41
CA GLU A 366 -90.14 -72.44 34.04
C GLU A 366 -91.00 -73.43 33.23
N GLU A 367 -91.06 -73.29 31.90
CA GLU A 367 -91.74 -74.27 31.01
C GLU A 367 -91.16 -75.68 31.15
N VAL A 368 -89.82 -75.84 31.21
CA VAL A 368 -89.17 -77.13 31.48
C VAL A 368 -89.47 -77.64 32.89
N GLY A 369 -89.64 -76.74 33.87
CA GLY A 369 -90.12 -77.07 35.21
C GLY A 369 -91.53 -77.64 35.19
N ASP A 370 -92.47 -76.97 34.52
CA ASP A 370 -93.86 -77.38 34.33
C ASP A 370 -93.97 -78.71 33.59
N LEU A 371 -93.19 -78.91 32.52
CA LEU A 371 -93.14 -80.16 31.77
C LEU A 371 -92.59 -81.31 32.63
N ARG A 372 -91.58 -81.06 33.47
CA ARG A 372 -91.09 -82.05 34.46
C ARG A 372 -92.13 -82.34 35.54
N GLY A 373 -92.87 -81.34 36.01
CA GLY A 373 -93.99 -81.52 36.94
C GLY A 373 -95.07 -82.44 36.34
N LYS A 374 -95.52 -82.14 35.12
CA LYS A 374 -96.47 -82.97 34.36
C LYS A 374 -95.95 -84.39 34.15
N LEU A 375 -94.67 -84.56 33.78
CA LEU A 375 -94.03 -85.88 33.62
C LEU A 375 -94.02 -86.68 34.95
N ALA A 376 -93.72 -86.02 36.07
CA ALA A 376 -93.74 -86.64 37.39
C ALA A 376 -95.16 -87.08 37.79
N THR A 377 -96.18 -86.27 37.53
CA THR A 377 -97.59 -86.64 37.74
C THR A 377 -97.99 -87.86 36.91
N MET A 378 -97.67 -87.87 35.61
CA MET A 378 -97.96 -89.01 34.73
C MET A 378 -97.21 -90.28 35.16
N THR A 379 -95.99 -90.15 35.66
CA THR A 379 -95.19 -91.28 36.19
C THR A 379 -95.81 -91.83 37.47
N ALA A 380 -96.22 -90.98 38.41
CA ALA A 380 -96.89 -91.39 39.64
C ALA A 380 -98.25 -92.07 39.36
N GLN A 381 -99.01 -91.59 38.37
CA GLN A 381 -100.26 -92.22 37.93
C GLN A 381 -100.02 -93.60 37.30
N ARG A 382 -98.99 -93.75 36.46
CA ARG A 382 -98.56 -95.06 35.93
C ARG A 382 -98.19 -96.02 37.05
N ASP A 383 -97.39 -95.58 38.01
CA ASP A 383 -96.86 -96.46 39.06
C ASP A 383 -97.96 -96.88 40.05
N ALA A 384 -98.92 -96.00 40.33
CA ALA A 384 -100.16 -96.36 41.03
C ALA A 384 -100.97 -97.43 40.26
N SER A 385 -101.15 -97.24 38.94
CA SER A 385 -101.84 -98.20 38.06
C SER A 385 -101.17 -99.58 38.03
N VAL A 386 -99.83 -99.61 38.06
CA VAL A 386 -99.04 -100.85 38.14
C VAL A 386 -99.26 -101.54 39.48
N HIS A 387 -99.21 -100.81 40.60
CA HIS A 387 -99.45 -101.40 41.92
C HIS A 387 -100.89 -101.91 42.13
N ASP A 388 -101.90 -101.28 41.52
CA ASP A 388 -103.26 -101.82 41.51
C ASP A 388 -103.36 -103.12 40.68
N ALA A 389 -102.70 -103.18 39.52
CA ALA A 389 -102.62 -104.40 38.71
C ALA A 389 -101.84 -105.53 39.42
N GLU A 390 -100.83 -105.21 40.24
CA GLU A 390 -100.11 -106.18 41.07
C GLU A 390 -100.95 -106.70 42.24
N ARG A 391 -101.73 -105.83 42.90
CA ARG A 391 -102.71 -106.24 43.92
C ARG A 391 -103.76 -107.22 43.36
N GLU A 392 -104.35 -106.90 42.21
CA GLU A 392 -105.32 -107.80 41.56
C GLU A 392 -104.69 -109.12 41.09
N LYS A 393 -103.41 -109.12 40.67
CA LYS A 393 -102.69 -110.37 40.40
C LYS A 393 -102.48 -111.21 41.66
N ALA A 394 -102.11 -110.59 42.79
CA ALA A 394 -101.95 -111.30 44.05
C ALA A 394 -103.27 -111.93 44.54
N HIS A 395 -104.38 -111.16 44.50
CA HIS A 395 -105.71 -111.68 44.83
C HIS A 395 -106.19 -112.74 43.82
N GLY A 396 -105.89 -112.58 42.53
CA GLY A 396 -106.16 -113.58 41.50
C GLY A 396 -105.43 -114.90 41.75
N GLN A 397 -104.14 -114.84 42.08
CA GLN A 397 -103.32 -116.01 42.40
C GLN A 397 -103.83 -116.72 43.65
N GLN A 398 -104.17 -115.99 44.71
CA GLN A 398 -104.75 -116.54 45.94
C GLN A 398 -106.06 -117.31 45.68
N ARG A 399 -106.96 -116.78 44.84
CA ARG A 399 -108.19 -117.50 44.44
C ARG A 399 -107.89 -118.80 43.68
N VAL A 400 -106.84 -118.83 42.85
CA VAL A 400 -106.43 -120.03 42.09
C VAL A 400 -105.83 -121.09 43.02
N ASP A 401 -105.04 -120.68 44.00
CA ASP A 401 -104.41 -121.61 44.94
C ASP A 401 -105.42 -122.14 45.98
N ASP A 402 -106.39 -121.33 46.42
CA ASP A 402 -107.55 -121.80 47.22
C ASP A 402 -108.41 -122.83 46.46
N LEU A 403 -108.62 -122.63 45.14
CA LEU A 403 -109.34 -123.57 44.28
C LEU A 403 -108.56 -124.87 44.06
N ARG A 404 -107.22 -124.78 43.90
CA ARG A 404 -106.35 -125.96 43.85
C ARG A 404 -106.39 -126.75 45.15
N ALA A 405 -106.26 -126.08 46.30
CA ALA A 405 -106.32 -126.72 47.60
C ALA A 405 -107.62 -127.52 47.79
N ARG A 406 -108.77 -126.94 47.42
CA ARG A 406 -110.07 -127.63 47.44
C ARG A 406 -110.12 -128.84 46.50
N HIS A 407 -109.65 -128.72 45.26
CA HIS A 407 -109.64 -129.86 44.33
C HIS A 407 -108.62 -130.94 44.72
N GLU A 408 -107.53 -130.60 45.41
CA GLU A 408 -106.61 -131.58 45.97
C GLU A 408 -107.18 -132.27 47.21
N GLU A 409 -107.99 -131.58 48.02
CA GLU A 409 -108.78 -132.16 49.11
C GLU A 409 -109.83 -133.15 48.57
N GLU A 410 -110.59 -132.76 47.54
CA GLU A 410 -111.55 -133.63 46.84
C GLU A 410 -110.85 -134.82 46.18
N ASN A 411 -109.69 -134.64 45.54
CA ASN A 411 -108.92 -135.75 44.98
C ASN A 411 -108.36 -136.67 46.07
N ARG A 412 -107.93 -136.15 47.22
CA ARG A 412 -107.52 -136.98 48.37
C ARG A 412 -108.72 -137.78 48.91
N ARG A 413 -109.89 -137.16 49.03
CA ARG A 413 -111.14 -137.82 49.43
C ARG A 413 -111.56 -138.91 48.44
N LEU A 414 -111.65 -138.60 47.15
CA LEU A 414 -112.03 -139.56 46.11
C LEU A 414 -111.00 -140.71 45.98
N ARG A 415 -109.72 -140.45 46.26
CA ARG A 415 -108.70 -141.51 46.33
C ARG A 415 -108.84 -142.38 47.58
N ALA A 416 -109.21 -141.81 48.73
CA ALA A 416 -109.52 -142.58 49.93
C ALA A 416 -110.76 -143.47 49.70
N GLU A 417 -111.86 -142.90 49.21
CA GLU A 417 -113.07 -143.65 48.83
C GLU A 417 -112.75 -144.73 47.76
N SER A 418 -111.84 -144.47 46.81
CA SER A 418 -111.38 -145.45 45.79
C SER A 418 -110.36 -146.48 46.30
N VAL A 419 -109.84 -146.33 47.52
CA VAL A 419 -109.03 -147.33 48.23
C VAL A 419 -109.93 -148.16 49.13
N GLU A 420 -110.88 -147.53 49.82
CA GLU A 420 -111.93 -148.17 50.65
C GLU A 420 -112.80 -149.11 49.79
N LEU A 421 -113.37 -148.61 48.69
CA LEU A 421 -114.11 -149.43 47.70
C LEU A 421 -113.27 -150.54 47.08
N ARG A 422 -111.93 -150.42 47.06
CA ARG A 422 -111.03 -151.49 46.62
C ARG A 422 -110.78 -152.52 47.72
N GLY A 423 -110.66 -152.08 48.97
CA GLY A 423 -110.62 -152.91 50.17
C GLY A 423 -111.86 -153.78 50.27
N ASP A 424 -113.04 -153.19 50.12
CA ASP A 424 -114.33 -153.89 50.12
C ASP A 424 -114.43 -154.91 48.96
N LEU A 425 -113.94 -154.56 47.76
CA LEU A 425 -113.88 -155.48 46.63
C LEU A 425 -112.86 -156.61 46.80
N SER A 426 -111.76 -156.41 47.54
CA SER A 426 -110.86 -157.48 47.93
C SER A 426 -111.48 -158.38 49.00
N ALA A 427 -112.10 -157.82 50.04
CA ALA A 427 -112.78 -158.58 51.08
C ALA A 427 -113.91 -159.44 50.48
N ALA A 428 -114.75 -158.87 49.62
CA ALA A 428 -115.80 -159.60 48.90
C ALA A 428 -115.25 -160.70 47.97
N ARG A 429 -114.02 -160.54 47.45
CA ARG A 429 -113.34 -161.58 46.64
C ARG A 429 -112.70 -162.67 47.49
N GLU A 430 -112.21 -162.35 48.68
CA GLU A 430 -111.70 -163.32 49.64
C GLU A 430 -112.86 -164.14 50.24
N ASP A 431 -113.97 -163.51 50.62
CA ASP A 431 -115.20 -164.24 50.98
C ASP A 431 -115.70 -165.12 49.84
N ALA A 432 -115.69 -164.63 48.59
CA ALA A 432 -116.06 -165.42 47.42
C ALA A 432 -115.04 -166.50 47.01
N SER A 433 -113.81 -166.50 47.56
CA SER A 433 -112.81 -167.56 47.36
C SER A 433 -112.87 -168.59 48.49
N VAL A 434 -113.20 -168.17 49.73
CA VAL A 434 -113.49 -169.04 50.87
C VAL A 434 -114.78 -169.84 50.64
N GLN A 435 -115.82 -169.21 50.05
CA GLN A 435 -117.05 -169.92 49.65
C GLN A 435 -116.81 -170.90 48.50
N ARG A 436 -116.02 -170.53 47.47
CA ARG A 436 -115.62 -171.48 46.40
C ARG A 436 -114.81 -172.65 46.95
N SER A 437 -113.85 -172.38 47.82
CA SER A 437 -113.09 -173.42 48.53
C SER A 437 -113.95 -174.30 49.45
N ARG A 438 -115.21 -173.98 49.72
CA ARG A 438 -116.18 -174.89 50.37
C ARG A 438 -117.00 -175.68 49.34
N ALA A 439 -117.39 -175.07 48.22
CA ALA A 439 -118.04 -175.74 47.09
C ALA A 439 -117.14 -176.80 46.43
N ASP A 440 -115.87 -176.47 46.14
CA ASP A 440 -114.91 -177.35 45.47
C ASP A 440 -114.59 -178.61 46.32
N ARG A 441 -114.76 -178.53 47.65
CA ARG A 441 -114.65 -179.68 48.57
C ARG A 441 -115.91 -180.55 48.65
N ALA A 442 -117.03 -180.10 48.11
CA ALA A 442 -118.24 -180.89 47.94
C ALA A 442 -118.31 -181.54 46.55
N GLU A 443 -117.93 -180.81 45.50
CA GLU A 443 -118.03 -181.29 44.11
C GLU A 443 -116.92 -182.27 43.71
N ALA A 444 -115.73 -182.22 44.33
CA ALA A 444 -114.67 -183.21 44.08
C ALA A 444 -114.97 -184.65 44.58
N ARG A 445 -116.19 -184.93 45.06
CA ARG A 445 -116.65 -186.28 45.40
C ARG A 445 -117.64 -186.89 44.41
N LEU A 446 -118.20 -186.12 43.47
CA LEU A 446 -119.10 -186.62 42.44
C LEU A 446 -118.77 -185.95 41.09
N ASP A 447 -118.30 -186.80 40.18
CA ASP A 447 -118.22 -186.64 38.73
C ASP A 447 -117.03 -185.90 38.08
N SER A 448 -116.17 -186.51 37.25
CA SER A 448 -115.88 -187.94 36.98
C SER A 448 -117.08 -188.90 36.80
N ALA A 449 -118.13 -188.56 36.04
CA ALA A 449 -117.99 -188.32 34.61
C ALA A 449 -119.07 -187.44 33.92
N ALA A 450 -118.59 -186.33 33.36
CA ALA A 450 -118.61 -186.02 31.92
C ALA A 450 -119.83 -185.34 31.20
N ILE A 451 -119.44 -184.53 30.19
CA ILE A 451 -120.19 -184.03 28.99
C ILE A 451 -121.32 -182.99 29.20
N ALA A 452 -121.15 -181.77 28.66
CA ALA A 452 -121.92 -181.25 27.50
C ALA A 452 -121.88 -179.71 27.30
N HIS A 453 -121.75 -179.31 26.01
CA HIS A 453 -122.29 -178.09 25.35
C HIS A 453 -122.00 -176.65 25.91
N LYS A 454 -122.19 -175.51 25.22
CA LYS A 454 -122.21 -174.99 23.81
C LYS A 454 -122.97 -173.63 23.84
N THR A 455 -122.61 -172.65 22.98
CA THR A 455 -123.40 -171.41 22.64
C THR A 455 -123.40 -170.24 23.67
N ARG A 456 -123.67 -168.94 23.38
CA ARG A 456 -123.80 -168.09 22.14
C ARG A 456 -123.86 -166.56 22.45
N ARG A 457 -123.27 -165.69 21.58
CA ARG A 457 -123.73 -164.31 21.16
C ARG A 457 -123.83 -163.17 22.24
N PRO A 458 -124.17 -161.88 21.92
CA PRO A 458 -123.94 -160.95 20.77
C PRO A 458 -123.10 -159.66 21.16
N GLN A 459 -122.34 -158.96 20.29
CA GLN A 459 -122.62 -157.87 19.29
C GLN A 459 -122.87 -156.39 19.75
N SER A 460 -122.07 -155.46 19.16
CA SER A 460 -122.47 -154.13 18.57
C SER A 460 -122.62 -152.82 19.42
N PRO A 461 -122.58 -151.58 18.82
CA PRO A 461 -121.69 -151.01 17.76
C PRO A 461 -121.34 -149.46 17.99
N PRO A 462 -121.28 -148.46 17.03
CA PRO A 462 -120.34 -147.30 17.13
C PRO A 462 -120.91 -145.85 16.89
N GLY A 463 -120.04 -144.81 16.80
CA GLY A 463 -120.33 -143.42 16.31
C GLY A 463 -119.15 -142.48 16.64
N ARG A 464 -118.61 -141.52 15.85
CA ARG A 464 -119.08 -140.44 14.93
C ARG A 464 -119.85 -139.28 15.61
N GLY A 465 -119.14 -138.17 15.88
CA GLY A 465 -119.65 -136.86 16.35
C GLY A 465 -119.12 -135.66 15.52
N ARG A 466 -119.57 -134.42 15.79
CA ARG A 466 -119.27 -133.21 14.98
C ARG A 466 -119.73 -131.90 15.67
N ARG A 467 -119.16 -130.72 15.28
CA ARG A 467 -119.63 -129.32 15.56
C ARG A 467 -119.51 -128.87 17.04
N GLN A 468 -119.57 -127.59 17.46
CA GLN A 468 -119.57 -126.18 16.90
C GLN A 468 -119.14 -125.27 18.10
N GLY A 469 -118.75 -123.99 18.04
CA GLY A 469 -118.60 -122.96 16.99
C GLY A 469 -117.41 -122.00 17.34
N GLU A 470 -117.03 -120.97 16.57
CA GLU A 470 -117.78 -119.73 16.24
C GLU A 470 -117.84 -118.78 17.47
N SER A 471 -117.33 -117.53 17.46
CA SER A 471 -117.53 -116.49 16.43
C SER A 471 -116.49 -115.32 16.39
N THR A 472 -116.42 -114.68 15.22
CA THR A 472 -116.25 -113.22 14.93
C THR A 472 -115.02 -112.37 15.34
N ASN A 473 -114.29 -111.95 14.29
CA ASN A 473 -113.76 -110.60 13.96
C ASN A 473 -114.73 -109.41 14.26
N PRO A 474 -114.39 -108.10 14.12
CA PRO A 474 -113.26 -107.49 13.37
C PRO A 474 -112.51 -106.35 14.12
N GLY A 475 -111.65 -105.59 13.40
CA GLY A 475 -111.27 -104.19 13.75
C GLY A 475 -112.41 -103.19 13.42
N PRO A 476 -112.14 -101.90 13.09
CA PRO A 476 -110.85 -101.26 12.73
C PRO A 476 -110.66 -99.84 13.35
N ASP A 477 -109.78 -99.02 12.74
CA ASP A 477 -109.79 -97.53 12.72
C ASP A 477 -109.61 -96.76 14.05
N GLU A 478 -109.25 -95.47 14.11
CA GLU A 478 -108.50 -94.52 13.24
C GLU A 478 -108.20 -93.29 14.13
N THR A 479 -107.11 -92.54 13.86
CA THR A 479 -106.85 -91.16 14.38
C THR A 479 -106.78 -90.98 15.92
N GLY A 480 -106.14 -89.96 16.50
CA GLY A 480 -105.33 -88.86 15.96
C GLY A 480 -104.96 -87.88 17.11
N ALA A 481 -104.21 -86.82 16.78
CA ALA A 481 -103.64 -85.79 17.66
C ALA A 481 -102.37 -86.20 18.45
#